data_AF-A0A4Q1T1S3-F1
#
_entry.id   AF-A0A4Q1T1S3-F1
#
_cell.length_a   1.000
_cell.length_b   1.000
_cell.length_c   1.000
_cell.angle_alpha   90.00
_cell.angle_beta   90.00
_cell.angle_gamma   90.00
#
_symmetry.space_group_name_H-M   'P 1'
#
loop_
_entity.id
_entity.type
_entity.pdbx_description
1 polymer ?
#
loop_
_entity_poly.entity_id
_entity_poly.type
_entity_poly.pdbx_seq_one_letter_code
_entity_poly.pdbx_strand_id
1 'polypeptide(L)' 'MEEHRLGNRIRAFRKLKGYTQQEFAEKMGVSVALLGSVERGMKEPSEMMMKRIGELLGIELSELLAAPKIDHKEGS' A
#
# COMPACT_ATOMS: atom_id res chain seq x y z
N MET A 1 -0.06 -6.20 13.92
CA MET A 1 0.61 -4.90 14.18
C MET A 1 1.44 -4.44 12.98
N GLU A 2 2.00 -5.35 12.16
CA GLU A 2 2.72 -5.00 10.92
C GLU A 2 1.84 -4.94 9.67
N GLU A 3 0.85 -5.84 9.48
CA GLU A 3 0.02 -5.81 8.25
C GLU A 3 -0.84 -4.54 8.17
N HIS A 4 -1.27 -4.00 9.31
CA HIS A 4 -1.96 -2.72 9.37
C HIS A 4 -1.09 -1.57 8.84
N ARG A 5 0.24 -1.63 9.03
CA ARG A 5 1.16 -0.61 8.52
C ARG A 5 1.29 -0.71 7.01
N LEU A 6 1.43 -1.92 6.47
CA LEU A 6 1.50 -2.14 5.02
C LEU A 6 0.21 -1.71 4.32
N GLY A 7 -0.95 -2.15 4.80
CA GLY A 7 -2.26 -1.79 4.23
C GLY A 7 -2.49 -0.28 4.22
N ASN A 8 -2.13 0.41 5.32
CA ASN A 8 -2.22 1.87 5.39
C ASN A 8 -1.27 2.57 4.41
N ARG A 9 -0.05 2.06 4.20
CA ARG A 9 0.90 2.59 3.21
C ARG A 9 0.35 2.45 1.79
N ILE A 10 -0.15 1.26 1.42
CA ILE A 10 -0.80 1.02 0.12
C ILE A 10 -1.93 2.02 -0.09
N ARG A 11 -2.80 2.18 0.91
CA ARG A 11 -3.91 3.14 0.87
C ARG A 11 -3.43 4.58 0.71
N ALA A 12 -2.37 4.99 1.40
CA ALA A 12 -1.82 6.33 1.34
C ALA A 12 -1.27 6.63 -0.05
N PHE A 13 -0.42 5.76 -0.60
CA PHE A 13 0.14 5.93 -1.94
C PHE A 13 -0.93 5.89 -3.03
N ARG A 14 -1.92 5.01 -2.92
CA ARG A 14 -3.07 4.98 -3.83
C ARG A 14 -3.79 6.33 -3.87
N LYS A 15 -4.07 6.91 -2.71
CA LYS A 15 -4.69 8.24 -2.61
C LYS A 15 -3.79 9.34 -3.15
N LEU A 16 -2.46 9.28 -2.91
CA LEU A 16 -1.49 10.24 -3.46
C LEU A 16 -1.45 10.21 -5.00
N LYS A 17 -1.67 9.04 -5.61
CA LYS A 17 -1.84 8.90 -7.06
C LYS A 17 -3.23 9.29 -7.57
N GLY A 18 -4.14 9.71 -6.70
CA GLY A 18 -5.49 10.12 -7.07
C GLY A 18 -6.45 8.98 -7.38
N TYR A 19 -6.09 7.73 -7.11
CA TYR A 19 -6.96 6.59 -7.41
C TYR A 19 -8.01 6.37 -6.32
N THR A 20 -9.26 6.17 -6.74
CA THR A 20 -10.28 5.52 -5.92
C THR A 20 -9.92 4.05 -5.67
N GLN A 21 -10.59 3.42 -4.71
CA GLN A 21 -10.40 2.00 -4.44
C GLN A 21 -10.90 1.13 -5.62
N GLN A 22 -11.93 1.61 -6.33
CA GLN A 22 -12.47 0.94 -7.50
C GLN A 22 -11.48 0.98 -8.69
N GLU A 23 -11.02 2.17 -9.08
CA GLU A 23 -10.09 2.32 -10.21
C GLU A 23 -8.77 1.55 -9.98
N PHE A 24 -8.26 1.56 -8.74
CA PHE A 24 -7.04 0.83 -8.44
C PHE A 24 -7.26 -0.69 -8.47
N ALA A 25 -8.40 -1.18 -7.96
CA ALA A 25 -8.75 -2.60 -8.05
C ALA A 25 -8.90 -3.07 -9.50
N GLU A 26 -9.52 -2.24 -10.35
CA GLU A 26 -9.64 -2.50 -11.80
C GLU A 26 -8.27 -2.59 -12.47
N LYS A 27 -7.35 -1.64 -12.21
CA LYS A 27 -5.96 -1.68 -12.71
C LYS A 27 -5.18 -2.91 -12.23
N MET A 28 -5.42 -3.30 -10.98
CA MET A 28 -4.84 -4.50 -10.37
C MET A 28 -5.44 -5.80 -10.91
N GLY A 29 -6.61 -5.76 -11.56
CA GLY A 29 -7.34 -6.96 -11.99
C GLY A 29 -7.90 -7.77 -10.81
N VAL A 30 -8.28 -7.10 -9.73
CA VAL A 30 -8.80 -7.73 -8.50
C VAL A 30 -10.14 -7.13 -8.09
N SER A 31 -10.85 -7.78 -7.18
CA SER A 31 -12.07 -7.19 -6.62
C SER A 31 -11.76 -6.03 -5.67
N VAL A 32 -12.64 -5.03 -5.64
CA VAL A 32 -12.57 -3.90 -4.68
C VAL A 32 -12.56 -4.42 -3.24
N ALA A 33 -13.30 -5.48 -2.97
CA ALA A 33 -13.33 -6.14 -1.66
C ALA A 33 -11.96 -6.72 -1.27
N LEU A 34 -11.26 -7.40 -2.20
CA LEU A 34 -9.92 -7.93 -1.95
C LEU A 34 -8.93 -6.80 -1.66
N LEU A 35 -8.90 -5.76 -2.50
CA LEU A 35 -8.05 -4.59 -2.27
C LEU A 35 -8.36 -3.92 -0.92
N GLY A 36 -9.63 -3.75 -0.59
CA GLY A 36 -10.05 -3.17 0.68
C GLY A 36 -9.62 -4.00 1.90
N SER A 37 -9.67 -5.34 1.80
CA SER A 37 -9.18 -6.22 2.86
C SER A 37 -7.66 -6.13 3.04
N VAL A 38 -6.91 -6.00 1.95
CA VAL A 38 -5.46 -5.75 1.99
C VAL A 38 -5.16 -4.40 2.65
N GLU A 39 -5.84 -3.33 2.24
CA GLU A 39 -5.60 -1.98 2.80
C GLU A 39 -5.95 -1.86 4.28
N ARG A 40 -6.88 -2.69 4.79
CA ARG A 40 -7.22 -2.75 6.21
C ARG A 40 -6.31 -3.69 7.01
N GLY A 41 -5.37 -4.38 6.37
CA GLY A 41 -4.52 -5.38 7.02
C GLY A 41 -5.25 -6.68 7.38
N MET A 42 -6.44 -6.91 6.81
CA MET A 42 -7.24 -8.13 7.04
C MET A 42 -6.80 -9.30 6.16
N LYS A 43 -6.05 -9.01 5.10
CA LYS A 43 -5.49 -10.02 4.20
C LYS A 43 -4.09 -9.60 3.78
N GLU A 44 -3.17 -10.54 3.88
CA GLU A 44 -1.82 -10.33 3.38
C GLU A 44 -1.80 -10.44 1.84
N PRO A 45 -1.24 -9.45 1.13
CA PRO A 45 -1.08 -9.53 -0.33
C PRO A 45 0.01 -10.53 -0.69
N SER A 46 -0.16 -11.26 -1.79
CA SER A 46 0.92 -12.09 -2.32
C SER A 46 2.09 -11.24 -2.82
N GLU A 47 3.28 -11.82 -2.93
CA GLU A 47 4.45 -11.13 -3.47
C GLU A 47 4.21 -10.56 -4.88
N MET A 48 3.48 -11.31 -5.73
CA MET A 48 3.08 -10.84 -7.06
C MET A 48 2.14 -9.64 -6.99
N MET A 49 1.19 -9.65 -6.04
CA MET A 49 0.30 -8.50 -5.81
C MET A 49 1.10 -7.29 -5.32
N MET A 50 2.05 -7.47 -4.40
CA MET A 50 2.90 -6.39 -3.92
C MET A 50 3.75 -5.75 -5.03
N LYS A 51 4.37 -6.57 -5.89
CA LYS A 51 5.13 -6.10 -7.05
C LYS A 51 4.26 -5.24 -7.96
N ARG A 52 3.07 -5.72 -8.31
CA ARG A 52 2.12 -5.00 -9.16
C ARG A 52 1.58 -3.72 -8.51
N ILE A 53 1.39 -3.71 -7.19
CA ILE A 53 1.05 -2.50 -6.44
C ILE A 53 2.18 -1.47 -6.57
N GLY A 54 3.44 -1.87 -6.37
CA GLY A 54 4.60 -0.99 -6.53
C GLY A 54 4.67 -0.39 -7.94
N GLU A 55 4.55 -1.22 -8.97
CA GLU A 55 4.54 -0.80 -10.37
C GLU A 55 3.44 0.24 -10.67
N LEU A 56 2.19 -0.04 -10.29
CA LEU A 56 1.07 0.87 -10.55
C LEU A 56 1.10 2.14 -9.71
N LEU A 57 1.74 2.09 -8.54
CA LEU A 57 1.97 3.26 -7.69
C LEU A 57 3.29 3.97 -8.04
N GLY A 58 4.10 3.44 -8.96
CA GLY A 58 5.38 3.99 -9.34
C GLY A 58 6.33 4.18 -8.15
N ILE A 59 6.37 3.20 -7.26
CA ILE A 59 7.25 3.17 -6.08
C ILE A 59 7.94 1.81 -5.99
N GLU A 60 9.12 1.78 -5.38
CA GLU A 60 9.83 0.53 -5.15
C GLU A 60 9.16 -0.30 -4.06
N LEU A 61 9.29 -1.63 -4.15
CA LEU A 61 8.74 -2.52 -3.11
C LEU A 61 9.36 -2.24 -1.74
N SER A 62 10.64 -1.84 -1.70
CA SER A 62 11.32 -1.41 -0.49
C SER A 62 10.68 -0.17 0.13
N GLU A 63 10.18 0.76 -0.68
CA GLU A 63 9.41 1.91 -0.19
C GLU A 63 8.05 1.47 0.34
N LEU A 64 7.42 0.45 -0.24
CA LEU A 64 6.16 -0.05 0.31
C LEU A 64 6.35 -0.74 1.67
N LEU A 65 7.48 -1.44 1.85
CA LEU A 65 7.82 -2.21 3.05
C LEU A 65 8.60 -1.41 4.12
N ALA A 66 9.09 -0.22 3.78
CA ALA A 66 9.89 0.56 4.71
C ALA A 66 9.15 0.78 6.04
N ALA A 67 9.85 0.60 7.16
CA ALA A 67 9.37 1.10 8.43
C ALA A 67 9.18 2.63 8.33
N PRO A 68 8.23 3.24 9.06
CA PRO A 68 8.23 4.69 9.21
C PRO A 68 9.62 5.10 9.72
N LYS A 69 10.31 5.95 8.96
CA LYS A 69 11.46 6.68 9.52
C LYS A 69 10.88 7.54 10.63
N ILE A 70 11.07 7.14 11.88
CA ILE A 70 10.85 8.05 12.99
C ILE A 70 12.00 9.03 12.89
N ASP A 71 11.75 10.14 12.18
CA ASP A 71 12.61 11.31 12.23
C ASP A 71 12.64 11.73 13.70
N HIS A 72 13.69 11.29 14.41
CA HIS A 72 14.07 11.93 15.65
C HIS A 72 14.51 13.32 15.23
N LYS A 73 13.58 14.28 15.27
CA LYS A 73 13.98 15.66 15.49
C LYS A 73 14.61 15.67 16.88
N GLU A 74 15.90 15.42 16.96
CA GLU A 74 16.69 15.89 18.07
C GLU A 74 16.47 17.40 18.10
N GLY A 75 15.74 17.83 19.12
CA GLY A 75 15.51 19.24 19.38
C GLY A 75 16.85 19.95 19.43
N SER A 76 16.93 21.05 18.70
CA SER A 76 17.93 22.10 18.92
C SER A 76 17.78 22.68 20.32
#